data_AF-A0A354FEJ9-F1
#
_entry.id   AF-A0A354FEJ9-F1
#
_cell.length_a   1.000
_cell.length_b   1.000
_cell.length_c   1.000
_cell.angle_alpha   90.00
_cell.angle_beta   90.00
_cell.angle_gamma   90.00
#
_symmetry.space_group_name_H-M   'P 1'
#
loop_
_entity.id
_entity.type
_entity.pdbx_description
1 polymer ?
#
loop_
_entity_poly.entity_id
_entity_poly.type
_entity_poly.pdbx_seq_one_letter_code
_entity_poly.pdbx_strand_id
1 'polypeptide(L)'
;MKESFYTIHKAAVVEVDIKRSKFIAAASPVDDEDAANSFIERMKEEHKRATHNVFAYLINEQVMRCSDDGEPAGTAGKPVLEVLKKQNLERTVVVVTRYFGGIKLGAGGLVRAYSDAAKKVVDSAGIVKKRRHQAIFVRVDYQFFGSVKRELEMAGGLIQDIVYDERVTISCLLPVGVDVSPRLSGVTSGQVEKERGEFCYV
;
A
#
# COMPACT_ATOMS: atom_id res chain seq x y z
N MET A 1 -10.75 11.38 -5.01
CA MET A 1 -9.62 10.60 -4.45
C MET A 1 -9.73 10.60 -2.93
N LYS A 2 -9.50 9.45 -2.29
CA LYS A 2 -9.69 9.24 -0.85
C LYS A 2 -8.63 10.00 -0.03
N GLU A 3 -8.95 10.41 1.20
CA GLU A 3 -7.97 11.06 2.10
C GLU A 3 -7.00 10.06 2.73
N SER A 4 -7.44 8.82 2.89
CA SER A 4 -6.61 7.73 3.41
C SER A 4 -7.17 6.37 3.03
N PHE A 5 -6.32 5.36 3.05
CA PHE A 5 -6.68 3.95 2.86
C PHE A 5 -5.78 3.07 3.72
N TYR A 6 -6.18 1.81 3.93
CA TYR A 6 -5.32 0.80 4.52
C TYR A 6 -4.68 -0.04 3.43
N THR A 7 -3.42 -0.39 3.59
CA THR A 7 -2.67 -1.29 2.71
C THR A 7 -1.70 -2.10 3.57
N ILE A 8 -0.93 -3.00 2.95
CA ILE A 8 0.14 -3.70 3.65
C ILE A 8 1.44 -2.89 3.62
N HIS A 9 2.27 -3.02 4.67
CA HIS A 9 3.46 -2.20 4.87
C HIS A 9 4.59 -2.57 3.91
N LYS A 10 4.77 -3.88 3.69
CA LYS A 10 5.88 -4.44 2.91
C LYS A 10 5.44 -5.72 2.21
N ALA A 11 6.24 -6.16 1.25
CA ALA A 11 6.07 -7.49 0.70
C ALA A 11 6.33 -8.57 1.77
N ALA A 12 5.58 -9.66 1.71
CA ALA A 12 5.74 -10.80 2.62
C ALA A 12 5.45 -12.11 1.90
N VAL A 13 6.05 -13.19 2.41
CA VAL A 13 5.80 -14.56 1.96
C VAL A 13 5.62 -15.45 3.18
N VAL A 14 4.65 -16.36 3.13
CA VAL A 14 4.42 -17.38 4.15
C VAL A 14 4.11 -18.72 3.48
N GLU A 15 4.49 -19.81 4.14
CA GLU A 15 4.18 -21.17 3.70
C GLU A 15 3.22 -21.85 4.70
N VAL A 16 2.26 -22.61 4.17
CA VAL A 16 1.29 -23.39 4.95
C VAL A 16 1.12 -24.76 4.31
N ASP A 17 1.37 -25.81 5.09
CA ASP A 17 1.08 -27.19 4.68
C ASP A 17 -0.30 -27.65 5.18
N ILE A 18 -1.13 -28.16 4.26
CA ILE A 18 -2.47 -28.66 4.55
C ILE A 18 -2.69 -29.98 3.81
N LYS A 19 -2.84 -31.07 4.57
CA LYS A 19 -3.04 -32.43 4.03
C LYS A 19 -2.06 -32.75 2.89
N ARG A 20 -0.76 -32.57 3.15
CA ARG A 20 0.36 -32.76 2.20
C ARG A 20 0.41 -31.78 1.02
N SER A 21 -0.60 -30.93 0.83
CA SER A 21 -0.53 -29.84 -0.14
C SER A 21 0.18 -28.65 0.48
N LYS A 22 1.10 -28.04 -0.26
CA LYS A 22 1.84 -26.85 0.16
C LYS A 22 1.21 -25.61 -0.46
N PHE A 23 0.97 -24.60 0.35
CA PHE A 23 0.45 -23.29 -0.05
C PHE A 23 1.49 -22.22 0.30
N ILE A 24 2.04 -21.55 -0.71
CA ILE A 24 2.97 -20.43 -0.54
C ILE A 24 2.18 -19.17 -0.89
N ALA A 25 1.88 -18.35 0.12
CA ALA A 25 1.19 -17.08 -0.08
C ALA A 25 2.21 -15.94 -0.08
N ALA A 26 2.23 -15.16 -1.16
CA ALA A 26 3.04 -13.98 -1.33
C ALA A 26 2.14 -12.75 -1.49
N ALA A 27 2.48 -11.65 -0.83
CA ALA A 27 1.74 -10.40 -0.92
C ALA A 27 2.69 -9.22 -1.15
N SER A 28 2.20 -8.18 -1.82
CA SER A 28 2.93 -6.91 -1.99
C SER A 28 1.99 -5.70 -2.02
N PRO A 29 2.42 -4.55 -1.47
CA PRO A 29 1.78 -3.28 -1.82
C PRO A 29 2.01 -3.00 -3.31
N VAL A 30 1.00 -2.43 -3.97
CA VAL A 30 0.99 -2.10 -5.41
C VAL A 30 0.16 -0.85 -5.66
N ASP A 31 0.67 0.10 -6.43
CA ASP A 31 -0.02 1.38 -6.65
C ASP A 31 -1.13 1.31 -7.70
N ASP A 32 -1.01 0.39 -8.65
CA ASP A 32 -1.89 0.24 -9.79
C ASP A 32 -1.97 -1.22 -10.29
N GLU A 33 -2.77 -1.43 -11.34
CA GLU A 33 -2.96 -2.75 -11.94
C GLU A 33 -1.69 -3.29 -12.62
N ASP A 34 -0.86 -2.42 -13.19
CA ASP A 34 0.36 -2.84 -13.88
C ASP A 34 1.40 -3.38 -12.90
N ALA A 35 1.55 -2.74 -11.73
CA ALA A 35 2.35 -3.25 -10.63
C ALA A 35 1.80 -4.57 -10.09
N ALA A 36 0.48 -4.71 -9.97
CA ALA A 36 -0.17 -5.96 -9.55
C ALA A 36 0.09 -7.09 -10.55
N ASN A 37 -0.11 -6.84 -11.84
CA ASN A 37 0.12 -7.81 -12.91
C ASN A 37 1.59 -8.22 -12.99
N SER A 38 2.52 -7.27 -12.86
CA SER A 38 3.96 -7.53 -12.83
C SER A 38 4.35 -8.44 -11.65
N PHE A 39 3.76 -8.20 -10.48
CA PHE A 39 3.96 -9.07 -9.31
C PHE A 39 3.42 -10.48 -9.56
N ILE A 40 2.23 -10.61 -10.14
CA ILE A 40 1.60 -11.90 -10.46
C ILE A 40 2.48 -12.70 -11.43
N GLU A 41 2.93 -12.09 -12.52
CA GLU A 41 3.78 -12.77 -13.50
C GLU A 41 5.11 -13.20 -12.90
N ARG A 42 5.72 -12.37 -12.04
CA ARG A 42 6.92 -12.75 -11.29
C ARG A 42 6.70 -13.99 -10.41
N MET A 43 5.58 -14.08 -9.70
CA MET A 43 5.27 -15.25 -8.86
C MET A 43 4.99 -16.51 -9.69
N LYS A 44 4.32 -16.38 -10.83
CA LYS A 44 4.14 -17.50 -11.78
C LYS A 44 5.46 -17.98 -12.34
N GLU A 45 6.37 -17.06 -12.67
CA GLU A 45 7.72 -17.37 -13.17
C GLU A 45 8.57 -18.08 -12.10
N GLU A 46 8.52 -17.62 -10.86
CA GLU A 46 9.21 -18.24 -9.72
C GLU A 46 8.65 -19.64 -9.41
N HIS A 47 7.33 -19.81 -9.54
CA HIS A 47 6.61 -21.06 -9.23
C HIS A 47 6.01 -21.75 -10.45
N LYS A 48 6.74 -21.81 -11.58
CA LYS A 48 6.26 -22.44 -12.83
C LYS A 48 5.76 -23.87 -12.71
N ARG A 49 6.31 -24.62 -11.76
CA ARG A 49 5.98 -26.04 -11.53
C ARG A 49 4.84 -26.24 -10.52
N ALA A 50 4.25 -25.15 -10.02
CA ALA A 50 3.11 -25.23 -9.14
C ALA A 50 1.88 -25.79 -9.87
N THR A 51 0.96 -26.35 -9.10
CA THR A 51 -0.31 -26.83 -9.64
C THR A 51 -1.21 -25.65 -10.01
N HIS A 52 -1.25 -24.62 -9.14
CA HIS A 52 -2.04 -23.41 -9.33
C HIS A 52 -1.29 -22.20 -8.73
N ASN A 53 -1.41 -21.05 -9.36
CA ASN A 53 -0.98 -19.72 -8.93
C ASN A 53 -2.21 -18.81 -8.85
N VAL A 54 -3.03 -19.05 -7.83
CA VAL A 54 -4.26 -18.31 -7.55
C VAL A 54 -3.88 -16.89 -7.14
N PHE A 55 -4.61 -15.88 -7.61
CA PHE A 55 -4.32 -14.51 -7.21
C PHE A 55 -5.58 -13.71 -6.93
N ALA A 56 -5.41 -12.65 -6.14
CA ALA A 56 -6.33 -11.54 -6.07
C ALA A 56 -5.58 -10.23 -5.85
N TYR A 57 -6.09 -9.14 -6.41
CA TYR A 57 -5.66 -7.80 -6.06
C TYR A 57 -6.84 -6.87 -5.86
N LEU A 58 -6.64 -5.85 -5.04
CA LEU A 58 -7.58 -4.76 -4.80
C LEU A 58 -6.78 -3.47 -4.86
N ILE A 59 -6.93 -2.69 -5.93
CA ILE A 59 -6.31 -1.36 -6.05
C ILE A 59 -7.19 -0.33 -5.34
N ASN A 60 -8.50 -0.40 -5.60
CA ASN A 60 -9.55 0.37 -4.93
C ASN A 60 -10.91 -0.35 -5.08
N GLU A 61 -12.00 0.22 -4.57
CA GLU A 61 -13.34 -0.38 -4.61
C GLU A 61 -13.88 -0.67 -6.03
N GLN A 62 -13.39 0.04 -7.05
CA GLN A 62 -13.80 -0.12 -8.45
C GLN A 62 -12.87 -1.07 -9.21
N VAL A 63 -11.62 -1.20 -8.77
CA VAL A 63 -10.56 -1.93 -9.47
C VAL A 63 -10.07 -3.08 -8.58
N MET A 64 -10.66 -4.25 -8.80
CA MET A 64 -10.34 -5.48 -8.10
C MET A 64 -10.46 -6.67 -9.06
N ARG A 65 -9.59 -7.66 -8.88
CA ARG A 65 -9.58 -8.87 -9.71
C ARG A 65 -9.17 -10.08 -8.88
N CYS A 66 -9.65 -11.25 -9.28
CA CYS A 66 -9.18 -12.52 -8.77
C CYS A 66 -9.21 -13.60 -9.85
N SER A 67 -8.44 -14.66 -9.65
CA SER A 67 -8.41 -15.84 -10.52
C SER A 67 -8.27 -17.09 -9.68
N ASP A 68 -9.07 -18.11 -9.98
CA ASP A 68 -8.93 -19.45 -9.39
C ASP A 68 -7.82 -20.28 -10.05
N ASP A 69 -7.21 -19.82 -11.15
CA ASP A 69 -6.10 -20.47 -11.85
C ASP A 69 -6.24 -21.99 -12.07
N GLY A 70 -7.44 -22.44 -12.45
CA GLY A 70 -7.74 -23.87 -12.69
C GLY A 70 -8.22 -24.65 -11.45
N GLU A 71 -8.25 -24.04 -10.27
CA GLU A 71 -9.04 -24.56 -9.15
C GLU A 71 -10.55 -24.54 -9.47
N PRO A 72 -11.37 -25.33 -8.76
CA PRO A 72 -12.82 -25.25 -8.89
C PRO A 72 -13.34 -23.82 -8.70
N ALA A 73 -14.24 -23.39 -9.57
CA ALA A 73 -14.70 -22.00 -9.64
C ALA A 73 -15.21 -21.48 -8.29
N GLY A 74 -14.70 -20.32 -7.89
CA GLY A 74 -15.06 -19.62 -6.66
C GLY A 74 -14.47 -20.21 -5.38
N THR A 75 -13.60 -21.23 -5.47
CA THR A 75 -13.04 -21.89 -4.29
C THR A 75 -11.66 -21.38 -3.87
N ALA A 76 -11.03 -20.50 -4.66
CA ALA A 76 -9.67 -20.03 -4.40
C ALA A 76 -9.50 -18.51 -4.50
N GLY A 77 -9.56 -17.93 -5.71
CA GLY A 77 -9.30 -16.51 -5.94
C GLY A 77 -10.29 -15.60 -5.23
N LYS A 78 -11.58 -15.97 -5.25
CA LYS A 78 -12.63 -15.23 -4.54
C LYS A 78 -12.39 -15.21 -3.02
N PRO A 79 -12.13 -16.35 -2.34
CA PRO A 79 -11.69 -16.35 -0.94
C PRO A 79 -10.52 -15.42 -0.62
N VAL A 80 -9.46 -15.39 -1.45
CA VAL A 80 -8.31 -14.47 -1.25
C VAL A 80 -8.77 -13.01 -1.33
N LEU A 81 -9.58 -12.66 -2.35
CA LEU A 81 -10.11 -11.30 -2.50
C LEU A 81 -11.00 -10.87 -1.32
N GLU A 82 -11.83 -11.78 -0.81
CA GLU A 82 -12.70 -11.50 0.34
C GLU A 82 -11.91 -11.26 1.63
N VAL A 83 -10.71 -11.84 1.79
CA VAL A 83 -9.80 -11.49 2.88
C VAL A 83 -9.35 -10.03 2.76
N LEU A 84 -8.90 -9.59 1.58
CA LEU A 84 -8.47 -8.21 1.35
C LEU A 84 -9.60 -7.21 1.67
N LYS A 85 -10.82 -7.49 1.18
CA LYS A 85 -12.00 -6.67 1.45
C LYS A 85 -12.36 -6.60 2.92
N LYS A 86 -12.40 -7.74 3.62
CA LYS A 86 -12.73 -7.79 5.06
C LYS A 86 -11.72 -7.03 5.92
N GLN A 87 -10.47 -6.93 5.46
CA GLN A 87 -9.43 -6.14 6.10
C GLN A 87 -9.42 -4.67 5.64
N ASN A 88 -10.35 -4.26 4.78
CA ASN A 88 -10.44 -2.93 4.16
C ASN A 88 -9.14 -2.49 3.47
N LEU A 89 -8.44 -3.44 2.84
CA LEU A 89 -7.18 -3.19 2.16
C LEU A 89 -7.40 -2.70 0.74
N GLU A 90 -6.64 -1.68 0.37
CA GLU A 90 -6.45 -1.17 -0.98
C GLU A 90 -4.97 -1.32 -1.38
N ARG A 91 -4.67 -1.12 -2.66
CA ARG A 91 -3.31 -1.17 -3.20
C ARG A 91 -2.53 -2.41 -2.78
N THR A 92 -3.17 -3.57 -2.84
CA THR A 92 -2.62 -4.83 -2.34
C THR A 92 -2.86 -5.95 -3.35
N VAL A 93 -1.82 -6.73 -3.64
CA VAL A 93 -1.88 -7.97 -4.41
C VAL A 93 -1.47 -9.15 -3.54
N VAL A 94 -2.13 -10.28 -3.73
CA VAL A 94 -1.80 -11.56 -3.11
C VAL A 94 -1.80 -12.65 -4.19
N VAL A 95 -0.74 -13.47 -4.21
CA VAL A 95 -0.66 -14.71 -4.98
C VAL A 95 -0.52 -15.86 -4.00
N VAL A 96 -1.35 -16.88 -4.13
CA VAL A 96 -1.28 -18.13 -3.37
C VAL A 96 -0.94 -19.25 -4.35
N THR A 97 0.32 -19.66 -4.31
CA THR A 97 0.86 -20.77 -5.08
C THR A 97 0.58 -22.08 -4.36
N ARG A 98 -0.02 -23.04 -5.06
CA ARG A 98 -0.33 -24.36 -4.52
C ARG A 98 0.47 -25.45 -5.23
N TYR A 99 1.10 -26.32 -4.45
CA TYR A 99 1.61 -27.61 -4.89
C TYR A 99 0.71 -28.72 -4.34
N PHE A 100 0.08 -29.49 -5.24
CA PHE A 100 -0.85 -30.54 -4.84
C PHE A 100 -0.14 -31.72 -4.18
N GLY A 101 -0.64 -32.12 -3.00
CA GLY A 101 -0.05 -33.17 -2.17
C GLY A 101 -0.60 -34.59 -2.36
N GLY A 102 -1.44 -34.82 -3.37
CA GLY A 102 -2.10 -36.11 -3.60
C GLY A 102 -3.40 -36.33 -2.82
N ILE A 103 -3.76 -35.45 -1.87
CA ILE A 103 -5.01 -35.53 -1.09
C ILE A 103 -5.94 -34.39 -1.47
N LYS A 104 -7.14 -34.72 -1.96
CA LYS A 104 -8.17 -33.73 -2.30
C LYS A 104 -8.73 -33.07 -1.02
N LEU A 105 -8.84 -31.74 -1.04
CA LEU A 105 -9.37 -30.96 0.09
C LEU A 105 -10.91 -30.81 0.05
N GLY A 106 -11.53 -30.99 -1.13
CA GLY A 106 -12.92 -30.62 -1.38
C GLY A 106 -13.13 -29.10 -1.44
N ALA A 107 -14.26 -28.65 -1.95
CA ALA A 107 -14.53 -27.21 -2.17
C ALA A 107 -14.40 -26.39 -0.88
N GLY A 108 -15.03 -26.82 0.22
CA GLY A 108 -14.94 -26.13 1.51
C GLY A 108 -13.53 -26.14 2.11
N GLY A 109 -12.74 -27.19 1.84
CA GLY A 109 -11.34 -27.25 2.28
C GLY A 109 -10.45 -26.28 1.52
N LEU A 110 -10.67 -26.11 0.22
CA LEU A 110 -9.96 -25.13 -0.62
C LEU A 110 -10.26 -23.70 -0.16
N VAL A 111 -11.54 -23.37 0.01
CA VAL A 111 -11.96 -22.05 0.48
C VAL A 111 -11.26 -21.67 1.78
N ARG A 112 -11.19 -22.59 2.75
CA ARG A 112 -10.50 -22.36 4.03
C ARG A 112 -8.99 -22.21 3.82
N ALA A 113 -8.36 -23.13 3.07
CA ALA A 113 -6.92 -23.09 2.82
C ALA A 113 -6.45 -21.77 2.18
N TYR A 114 -7.15 -21.31 1.13
CA TYR A 114 -6.81 -20.06 0.45
C TYR A 114 -7.08 -18.82 1.32
N SER A 115 -8.19 -18.81 2.07
CA SER A 115 -8.49 -17.73 3.01
C SER A 115 -7.43 -17.64 4.11
N ASP A 116 -7.04 -18.77 4.70
CA ASP A 116 -6.08 -18.82 5.80
C ASP A 116 -4.68 -18.41 5.33
N ALA A 117 -4.24 -18.87 4.16
CA ALA A 117 -2.95 -18.48 3.58
C ALA A 117 -2.91 -16.97 3.28
N ALA A 118 -3.97 -16.43 2.67
CA ALA A 118 -4.10 -15.00 2.41
C ALA A 118 -4.09 -14.16 3.69
N LYS A 119 -4.80 -14.60 4.73
CA LYS A 119 -4.84 -13.89 6.01
C LYS A 119 -3.47 -13.88 6.68
N LYS A 120 -2.78 -15.03 6.71
CA LYS A 120 -1.42 -15.14 7.28
C LYS A 120 -0.40 -14.26 6.58
N VAL A 121 -0.43 -14.18 5.24
CA VAL A 121 0.53 -13.33 4.52
C VAL A 121 0.25 -11.85 4.76
N VAL A 122 -1.03 -11.45 4.81
CA VAL A 122 -1.44 -10.07 5.15
C VAL A 122 -0.99 -9.71 6.57
N ASP A 123 -1.17 -10.61 7.53
CA ASP A 123 -0.75 -10.37 8.92
C ASP A 123 0.79 -10.26 9.01
N SER A 124 1.52 -11.11 8.29
CA SER A 124 2.99 -11.06 8.19
C SER A 124 3.50 -9.78 7.52
N ALA A 125 2.78 -9.29 6.51
CA ALA A 125 3.10 -8.04 5.81
C ALA A 125 2.86 -6.80 6.68
N GLY A 126 1.94 -6.89 7.66
CA GLY A 126 1.54 -5.79 8.54
C GLY A 126 0.66 -4.77 7.84
N ILE A 127 -0.43 -4.33 8.47
CA ILE A 127 -1.37 -3.36 7.90
C ILE A 127 -0.98 -1.95 8.33
N VAL A 128 -0.95 -1.00 7.38
CA VAL A 128 -0.67 0.42 7.61
C VAL A 128 -1.75 1.29 7.01
N LYS A 129 -1.99 2.45 7.63
CA LYS A 129 -2.87 3.49 7.08
C LYS A 129 -2.03 4.50 6.31
N LYS A 130 -2.27 4.62 5.02
CA LYS A 130 -1.67 5.64 4.16
C LYS A 130 -2.55 6.88 4.14
N ARG A 131 -1.96 8.06 4.35
CA ARG A 131 -2.68 9.34 4.34
C ARG A 131 -2.20 10.21 3.19
N ARG A 132 -3.14 10.91 2.56
CA ARG A 132 -2.84 11.81 1.45
C ARG A 132 -2.17 13.08 1.98
N HIS A 133 -1.04 13.41 1.37
CA HIS A 133 -0.31 14.64 1.60
C HIS A 133 -0.18 15.42 0.29
N GLN A 134 0.02 16.72 0.40
CA GLN A 134 0.40 17.58 -0.71
C GLN A 134 1.80 18.11 -0.46
N ALA A 135 2.67 17.99 -1.46
CA ALA A 135 3.96 18.66 -1.43
C ALA A 135 3.75 20.18 -1.42
N ILE A 136 4.47 20.86 -0.56
CA ILE A 136 4.56 22.31 -0.54
C ILE A 136 6.02 22.73 -0.46
N PHE A 137 6.34 23.83 -1.12
CA PHE A 137 7.65 24.44 -1.12
C PHE A 137 7.51 25.81 -0.50
N VAL A 138 8.26 26.07 0.58
CA VAL A 138 8.16 27.32 1.33
C VAL A 138 9.51 28.00 1.29
N ARG A 139 9.57 29.18 0.67
CA ARG A 139 10.79 29.97 0.52
C ARG A 139 10.74 31.21 1.41
N VAL A 140 11.74 31.36 2.26
CA VAL A 140 11.82 32.42 3.28
C VAL A 140 13.25 32.87 3.54
N ASP A 141 13.41 34.10 4.03
CA ASP A 141 14.69 34.58 4.52
C ASP A 141 15.16 33.78 5.75
N TYR A 142 16.48 33.72 5.93
CA TYR A 142 17.13 32.96 7.02
C TYR A 142 16.60 33.30 8.42
N GLN A 143 16.24 34.57 8.67
CA GLN A 143 15.67 35.00 9.95
C GLN A 143 14.36 34.30 10.31
N PHE A 144 13.58 33.87 9.31
CA PHE A 144 12.27 33.23 9.50
C PHE A 144 12.33 31.71 9.43
N PHE A 145 13.43 31.13 8.95
CA PHE A 145 13.58 29.70 8.72
C PHE A 145 13.16 28.85 9.93
N GLY A 146 13.69 29.16 11.12
CA GLY A 146 13.39 28.39 12.33
C GLY A 146 11.90 28.43 12.70
N SER A 147 11.29 29.60 12.63
CA SER A 147 9.87 29.82 12.92
C SER A 147 8.97 29.07 11.94
N VAL A 148 9.27 29.17 10.65
CA VAL A 148 8.50 28.53 9.58
C VAL A 148 8.62 27.02 9.62
N LYS A 149 9.83 26.49 9.81
CA LYS A 149 10.06 25.04 9.98
C LYS A 149 9.23 24.51 11.15
N ARG A 150 9.24 25.22 12.29
CA ARG A 150 8.45 24.84 13.46
C ARG A 150 6.96 24.82 13.18
N GLU A 151 6.42 25.85 12.50
CA GLU A 151 4.99 25.88 12.17
C GLU A 151 4.57 24.75 11.22
N LEU A 152 5.43 24.41 10.26
CA LEU A 152 5.20 23.26 9.37
C LEU A 152 5.18 21.94 10.14
N GLU A 153 6.15 21.72 11.03
CA GLU A 153 6.22 20.51 11.86
C GLU A 153 5.04 20.42 12.84
N MET A 154 4.67 21.52 13.48
CA MET A 154 3.51 21.59 14.38
C MET A 154 2.18 21.33 13.66
N ALA A 155 2.11 21.64 12.36
CA ALA A 155 0.96 21.33 11.52
C ALA A 155 0.93 19.87 11.04
N GLY A 156 1.88 19.03 11.48
CA GLY A 156 2.02 17.64 11.04
C GLY A 156 2.72 17.48 9.68
N GLY A 157 3.41 18.53 9.22
CA GLY A 157 4.19 18.49 8.00
C GLY A 157 5.45 17.65 8.14
N LEU A 158 5.74 16.86 7.10
CA LEU A 158 6.94 16.03 7.03
C LEU A 158 7.97 16.74 6.14
N ILE A 159 9.00 17.30 6.76
CA ILE A 159 10.09 17.95 6.03
C ILE A 159 10.85 16.88 5.23
N GLN A 160 10.88 17.05 3.90
CA GLN A 160 11.57 16.14 2.98
C GLN A 160 12.99 16.62 2.72
N ASP A 161 13.17 17.92 2.52
CA ASP A 161 14.45 18.52 2.17
C ASP A 161 14.48 20.01 2.54
N ILE A 162 15.68 20.57 2.71
CA ILE A 162 15.91 21.99 2.95
C ILE A 162 17.10 22.43 2.09
N VAL A 163 16.86 23.39 1.20
CA VAL A 163 17.87 23.99 0.33
C VAL A 163 18.24 25.36 0.86
N TYR A 164 19.55 25.58 1.03
CA TYR A 164 20.13 26.84 1.50
C TYR A 164 20.79 27.57 0.33
N ASP A 165 20.17 28.66 -0.12
CA ASP A 165 20.67 29.56 -1.17
C ASP A 165 20.56 31.01 -0.68
N GLU A 166 20.31 32.01 -1.55
CA GLU A 166 19.99 33.38 -1.15
C GLU A 166 18.86 33.46 -0.11
N ARG A 167 17.89 32.55 -0.23
CA ARG A 167 16.83 32.29 0.76
C ARG A 167 16.75 30.79 1.03
N VAL A 168 16.15 30.41 2.16
CA VAL A 168 15.95 29.01 2.51
C VAL A 168 14.66 28.51 1.88
N THR A 169 14.72 27.38 1.17
CA THR A 169 13.55 26.68 0.64
C THR A 169 13.33 25.39 1.40
N ILE A 170 12.16 25.24 2.02
CA ILE A 170 11.75 24.04 2.75
C ILE A 170 10.77 23.25 1.88
N SER A 171 11.13 22.01 1.56
CA SER A 171 10.26 21.04 0.89
C SER A 171 9.55 20.21 1.96
N CYS A 172 8.23 20.25 2.00
CA CYS A 172 7.43 19.61 3.05
C CYS A 172 6.21 18.89 2.47
N LEU A 173 5.88 17.72 3.00
CA LEU A 173 4.60 17.05 2.74
C LEU A 173 3.61 17.44 3.84
N LEU A 174 2.57 18.20 3.49
CA LEU A 174 1.50 18.54 4.43
C LEU A 174 0.30 17.61 4.27
N PRO A 175 -0.31 17.14 5.37
CA PRO A 175 -1.58 16.43 5.30
C PRO A 175 -2.63 17.27 4.56
N VAL A 176 -3.37 16.64 3.65
CA VAL A 176 -4.47 17.32 2.94
C VAL A 176 -5.50 17.81 3.96
N GLY A 177 -6.00 19.03 3.75
CA GLY A 177 -6.97 19.69 4.65
C GLY A 177 -6.33 20.60 5.71
N VAL A 178 -5.00 20.57 5.88
CA VAL A 178 -4.30 21.47 6.80
C VAL A 178 -3.88 22.74 6.06
N ASP A 179 -4.43 23.89 6.47
CA ASP A 179 -3.97 25.20 5.98
C ASP A 179 -2.98 25.86 6.94
N VAL A 180 -1.72 25.91 6.52
CA VAL A 180 -0.64 26.58 7.27
C VAL A 180 -0.48 28.05 6.91
N SER A 181 -1.16 28.55 5.86
CA SER A 181 -0.94 29.91 5.33
C SER A 181 -1.05 31.00 6.40
N PRO A 182 -2.09 31.02 7.26
CA PRO A 182 -2.24 32.09 8.25
C PRO A 182 -1.08 32.11 9.26
N ARG A 183 -0.58 30.93 9.66
CA ARG A 183 0.51 30.79 10.63
C ARG A 183 1.83 31.23 10.01
N LEU A 184 2.10 30.79 8.79
CA LEU A 184 3.30 31.17 8.05
C LEU A 184 3.35 32.68 7.80
N SER A 185 2.25 33.29 7.36
CA SER A 185 2.18 34.74 7.19
C SER A 185 2.34 35.49 8.51
N GLY A 186 1.80 34.97 9.61
CA GLY A 186 1.95 35.56 10.95
C GLY A 186 3.40 35.62 11.43
N VAL A 187 4.15 34.53 11.30
CA VAL A 187 5.55 34.46 11.78
C VAL A 187 6.55 35.15 10.84
N THR A 188 6.15 35.45 9.61
CA THR A 188 7.00 36.13 8.60
C THR A 188 6.57 37.56 8.29
N SER A 189 5.52 38.06 8.95
CA SER A 189 4.86 39.32 8.57
C SER A 189 4.51 39.38 7.07
N GLY A 190 4.12 38.23 6.50
CA GLY A 190 3.80 38.07 5.08
C GLY A 190 4.99 37.84 4.14
N GLN A 191 6.22 37.82 4.65
CA GLN A 191 7.44 37.58 3.86
C GLN A 191 7.70 36.08 3.65
N VAL A 192 6.72 35.40 3.06
CA VAL A 192 6.79 33.96 2.74
C VAL A 192 6.26 33.70 1.35
N GLU A 193 7.08 33.03 0.54
CA GLU A 193 6.67 32.49 -0.75
C GLU A 193 6.30 31.03 -0.58
N LYS A 194 5.20 30.61 -1.20
CA LYS A 194 4.73 29.22 -1.13
C LYS A 194 4.25 28.73 -2.49
N GLU A 195 4.70 27.54 -2.85
CA GLU A 195 4.24 26.81 -4.01
C GLU A 195 3.65 25.46 -3.59
N ARG A 196 2.64 24.98 -4.33
CA ARG A 196 2.03 23.65 -4.13
C ARG A 196 2.52 22.72 -5.22
N GLY A 197 3.03 21.57 -4.82
CA GLY A 197 3.41 20.47 -5.71
C GLY A 197 2.35 19.35 -5.75
N GLU A 198 2.83 18.17 -6.12
CA GLU A 198 2.00 16.98 -6.33
C GLU A 198 1.45 16.38 -5.02
N PHE A 199 0.41 15.57 -5.17
CA PHE A 199 -0.15 14.78 -4.08
C PHE A 199 0.53 13.41 -4.00
N CYS A 200 0.78 12.95 -2.78
CA CYS A 200 1.27 11.59 -2.53
C CYS A 200 0.56 10.97 -1.33
N TYR A 201 0.79 9.68 -1.09
CA TYR A 201 0.35 8.99 0.11
C TYR A 201 1.55 8.58 0.95
N VAL A 202 1.54 8.96 2.22
CA VAL A 202 2.59 8.65 3.19
C VAL A 202 2.07 7.66 4.22
#